data_AF-A0AAW0PIJ1-F1
#
_entry.id   AF-A0AAW0PIJ1-F1
#
_cell.length_a   1.000
_cell.length_b   1.000
_cell.length_c   1.000
_cell.angle_alpha   90.00
_cell.angle_beta   90.00
_cell.angle_gamma   90.00
#
_symmetry.space_group_name_H-M   'P 1'
#
loop_
_entity.id
_entity.type
_entity.pdbx_description
1 polymer ?
#
loop_
_entity_poly.entity_id
_entity_poly.type
_entity_poly.pdbx_seq_one_letter_code
_entity_poly.pdbx_strand_id
1 'polypeptide(L)'
;MGKKFATAYANIYMACWEETGFPKSQRKPAVFYRYLDDIFGVWTYSREYFEDWEVRVLFLVFYLFSSLIHYVEWREAKEVGRKPDPSRGMCDSDPGRLP
;
A
#
# COMPACT_ATOMS: atom_id res chain seq x y z
N MET A 1 -2.86 -13.00 5.69
CA MET A 1 -1.91 -14.03 5.24
C MET A 1 -2.70 -15.26 4.78
N GLY A 2 -2.39 -15.84 3.62
CA GLY A 2 -3.07 -17.06 3.11
C GLY A 2 -3.65 -16.96 1.69
N LYS A 3 -3.80 -15.75 1.12
CA LYS A 3 -4.18 -15.55 -0.29
C LYS A 3 -2.94 -15.26 -1.15
N LYS A 4 -2.83 -15.88 -2.34
CA LYS A 4 -1.68 -15.75 -3.25
C LYS A 4 -1.33 -14.30 -3.63
N PHE A 5 -2.32 -13.41 -3.66
CA PHE A 5 -2.14 -12.01 -4.06
C PHE A 5 -1.79 -11.07 -2.90
N ALA A 6 -1.90 -11.53 -1.65
CA ALA A 6 -1.74 -10.66 -0.47
C ALA A 6 -0.37 -9.97 -0.43
N THR A 7 0.70 -10.71 -0.77
CA THR A 7 2.08 -10.18 -0.79
C THR A 7 2.27 -9.10 -1.86
N ALA A 8 1.68 -9.28 -3.05
CA ALA A 8 1.77 -8.30 -4.13
C ALA A 8 1.00 -7.02 -3.78
N TYR A 9 -0.20 -7.15 -3.21
CA TYR A 9 -0.99 -6.01 -2.74
C TYR A 9 -0.29 -5.23 -1.63
N ALA A 10 0.26 -5.93 -0.64
CA ALA A 10 1.03 -5.30 0.43
C ALA A 10 2.21 -4.50 -0.13
N ASN A 11 2.95 -5.07 -1.10
CA ASN A 11 4.09 -4.38 -1.69
C ASN A 11 3.71 -3.14 -2.49
N ILE A 12 2.67 -3.22 -3.33
CA ILE A 12 2.15 -2.06 -4.10
C ILE A 12 1.66 -0.97 -3.15
N TYR A 13 0.97 -1.36 -2.09
CA TYR A 13 0.46 -0.42 -1.11
C TYR A 13 1.58 0.30 -0.35
N MET A 14 2.60 -0.44 0.10
CA MET A 14 3.76 0.16 0.76
C MET A 14 4.52 1.10 -0.17
N ALA A 15 4.61 0.80 -1.48
CA ALA A 15 5.16 1.72 -2.46
C ALA A 15 4.33 3.01 -2.59
N CYS A 16 2.99 2.91 -2.60
CA CYS A 16 2.11 4.08 -2.61
C CYS A 16 2.26 4.93 -1.34
N TRP A 17 2.44 4.31 -0.18
CA TRP A 17 2.76 5.02 1.06
C TRP A 17 4.12 5.72 1.01
N GLU A 18 5.15 5.08 0.43
CA GLU A 18 6.46 5.70 0.23
C GLU A 18 6.37 6.93 -0.68
N GLU A 19 5.54 6.90 -1.71
CA GLU A 19 5.37 8.06 -2.61
C GLU A 19 4.55 9.19 -1.97
N THR A 20 3.56 8.87 -1.15
CA THR A 20 2.57 9.87 -0.68
C THR A 20 2.75 10.30 0.78
N GLY A 21 3.21 9.39 1.63
CA GLY A 21 3.41 9.57 3.07
C GLY A 21 4.82 10.00 3.42
N PHE A 22 5.83 9.34 2.85
CA PHE A 22 7.25 9.62 3.16
C PHE A 22 7.66 11.07 2.87
N PRO A 23 7.19 11.76 1.80
CA PRO A 23 7.54 13.16 1.57
C PRO A 23 6.93 14.13 2.56
N LYS A 24 5.84 13.76 3.26
CA LYS A 24 5.20 14.60 4.28
C LYS A 24 6.01 14.66 5.57
N SER A 25 6.96 13.72 5.76
CA SER A 25 7.88 13.79 6.88
C SER A 25 8.89 14.92 6.67
N GLN A 26 8.96 15.85 7.62
CA GLN A 26 9.96 16.93 7.62
C GLN A 26 11.39 16.41 7.78
N ARG A 27 11.56 15.23 8.37
CA ARG A 27 12.86 14.61 8.67
C ARG A 27 12.85 13.19 8.15
N LYS A 28 13.84 12.86 7.33
CA LYS A 28 13.96 11.55 6.69
C LYS A 28 15.22 10.88 7.22
N PRO A 29 15.19 9.56 7.45
CA PRO A 29 16.40 8.86 7.82
C PRO A 29 17.47 9.04 6.73
N ALA A 30 18.75 9.03 7.12
CA ALA A 30 19.86 9.19 6.19
C ALA A 30 19.95 8.03 5.20
N VAL A 31 19.51 6.84 5.64
CA VAL A 31 19.38 5.64 4.84
C VAL A 31 18.01 5.05 5.10
N PHE A 32 17.29 4.66 4.05
CA PHE A 32 15.99 4.01 4.15
C PHE A 32 15.93 2.84 3.15
N TYR A 33 15.70 1.65 3.67
CA TYR A 33 15.48 0.44 2.89
C TYR A 33 14.22 -0.25 3.39
N ARG A 34 13.38 -0.71 2.47
CA ARG A 34 12.18 -1.50 2.77
C ARG A 34 12.23 -2.82 2.03
N TYR A 35 11.85 -3.89 2.72
CA TYR A 35 11.61 -5.19 2.14
C TYR A 35 10.28 -5.74 2.66
N LEU A 36 9.24 -5.69 1.83
CA LEU A 36 7.87 -6.06 2.22
C LEU A 36 7.41 -5.33 3.49
N ASP A 37 7.35 -6.05 4.61
CA ASP A 37 6.92 -5.57 5.93
C ASP A 37 8.11 -5.09 6.79
N ASP A 38 9.35 -5.40 6.40
CA ASP A 38 10.56 -5.00 7.10
C ASP A 38 11.05 -3.63 6.61
N ILE A 39 11.31 -2.72 7.55
CA ILE A 39 11.86 -1.39 7.27
C ILE A 39 13.17 -1.25 8.04
N PHE A 40 14.23 -0.90 7.33
CA PHE A 40 15.52 -0.54 7.89
C PHE A 40 15.80 0.93 7.61
N GLY A 41 16.21 1.66 8.65
CA GLY A 41 16.63 3.05 8.48
C GLY A 41 17.71 3.46 9.46
N VAL A 42 18.61 4.32 9.00
CA VAL A 42 19.61 4.97 9.86
C VAL A 42 19.11 6.36 10.21
N TRP A 43 18.75 6.55 11.47
CA TRP A 43 18.30 7.83 11.99
C TRP A 43 19.45 8.62 12.60
N THR A 44 19.70 9.82 12.08
CA THR A 44 20.81 10.67 12.52
C THR A 44 20.36 11.86 13.37
N TYR A 45 19.06 12.01 13.62
CA TYR A 45 18.51 13.07 14.48
C TYR A 45 18.35 12.58 15.93
N SER A 46 17.92 13.48 16.82
CA SER A 46 17.69 13.10 18.22
C SER A 46 16.54 12.10 18.38
N ARG A 47 16.53 11.40 19.52
CA ARG A 47 15.55 10.36 19.85
C ARG A 47 14.14 10.92 19.89
N GLU A 48 13.93 12.12 20.41
CA GLU A 48 12.60 12.72 20.54
C GLU A 48 11.95 12.92 19.16
N TYR A 49 12.76 13.24 18.15
CA TYR A 49 12.28 13.33 16.77
C TYR A 49 12.05 11.96 16.12
N PHE A 50 12.77 10.94 16.55
CA PHE A 50 12.51 9.57 16.12
C PHE A 50 11.16 9.09 16.65
N GLU A 51 10.87 9.34 17.93
CA GLU A 51 9.61 8.94 18.58
C GLU A 51 8.40 9.65 17.95
N ASP A 52 8.49 10.97 17.68
CA ASP A 52 7.43 11.70 16.96
C ASP A 52 7.25 11.18 15.53
N TRP A 53 8.35 10.84 14.85
CA TRP A 53 8.30 10.25 13.51
C TRP A 53 7.65 8.86 13.52
N GLU A 54 8.05 7.99 14.45
CA GLU A 54 7.55 6.63 14.60
C GLU A 54 6.03 6.63 14.85
N VAL A 55 5.54 7.45 15.78
CA VAL A 55 4.11 7.56 16.08
C VAL A 55 3.32 8.01 14.85
N ARG A 56 3.84 8.98 14.08
CA ARG A 56 3.18 9.47 12.86
C ARG A 56 3.18 8.45 11.74
N VAL A 57 4.29 7.74 11.55
CA VAL A 57 4.42 6.69 10.54
C VAL A 57 3.50 5.53 10.86
N LEU A 58 3.53 5.02 12.09
CA LEU A 58 2.66 3.93 12.52
C LEU A 58 1.19 4.32 12.38
N PHE A 59 0.80 5.52 12.80
CA PHE A 59 -0.58 5.98 12.66
C PHE A 59 -1.03 6.08 11.19
N LEU A 60 -0.19 6.63 10.30
CA LEU A 60 -0.51 6.74 8.87
C LEU A 60 -0.59 5.38 8.19
N VAL A 61 0.38 4.49 8.44
CA VAL A 61 0.40 3.15 7.88
C VAL A 61 -0.83 2.38 8.34
N PHE A 62 -1.16 2.43 9.64
CA PHE A 62 -2.31 1.71 10.21
C PHE A 62 -3.65 2.25 9.70
N TYR A 63 -3.81 3.58 9.63
CA TYR A 63 -5.04 4.21 9.14
C TYR A 63 -5.32 3.89 7.67
N LEU A 64 -4.28 3.97 6.84
CA LEU A 64 -4.40 3.69 5.40
C LEU A 64 -4.55 2.18 5.14
N PHE A 65 -3.94 1.31 5.97
CA PHE A 65 -4.01 -0.14 5.78
C PHE A 65 -5.38 -0.67 6.17
N SER A 66 -5.98 -0.14 7.25
CA SER A 66 -7.38 -0.38 7.60
C SER A 66 -8.34 0.03 6.48
N SER A 67 -8.13 1.22 5.90
CA SER A 67 -8.91 1.70 4.75
C SER A 67 -8.79 0.79 3.52
N LEU A 68 -7.58 0.25 3.26
CA LEU A 68 -7.34 -0.67 2.17
C LEU A 68 -8.03 -2.02 2.38
N ILE A 69 -7.92 -2.61 3.58
CA ILE A 69 -8.59 -3.88 3.91
C ILE A 69 -10.09 -3.73 3.68
N HIS A 70 -10.69 -2.64 4.19
CA HIS A 70 -12.10 -2.35 3.95
C HIS A 70 -12.44 -2.18 2.46
N TYR A 71 -11.59 -1.51 1.68
CA TYR A 71 -11.79 -1.35 0.24
C TYR A 71 -11.70 -2.68 -0.53
N VAL A 72 -10.70 -3.52 -0.21
CA VAL A 72 -10.50 -4.83 -0.84
C VAL A 72 -11.64 -5.78 -0.49
N GLU A 73 -12.04 -5.85 0.78
CA GLU A 73 -13.20 -6.64 1.21
C GLU A 73 -14.49 -6.18 0.52
N TRP A 74 -14.71 -4.86 0.42
CA TRP A 74 -15.85 -4.31 -0.32
C TRP A 74 -15.81 -4.64 -1.81
N ARG A 75 -14.63 -4.61 -2.44
CA ARG A 75 -14.44 -4.97 -3.85
C ARG A 75 -14.73 -6.45 -4.08
N GLU A 76 -14.19 -7.33 -3.25
CA GLU A 76 -14.45 -8.77 -3.33
C GLU A 76 -15.95 -9.06 -3.13
N ALA A 77 -16.60 -8.41 -2.17
CA ALA A 77 -18.05 -8.55 -1.95
C ALA A 77 -18.90 -8.11 -3.16
N LYS A 78 -18.45 -7.09 -3.90
CA LYS A 78 -19.11 -6.64 -5.14
C LYS A 78 -18.89 -7.56 -6.34
N GLU A 79 -17.71 -8.18 -6.45
CA GLU A 79 -17.42 -9.11 -7.53
C GLU A 79 -18.15 -10.44 -7.35
N VAL A 80 -18.29 -10.93 -6.12
CA VAL A 80 -19.09 -12.13 -5.79
C VAL A 80 -20.60 -11.90 -6.05
N GLY A 81 -21.08 -10.65 -5.95
CA GLY A 81 -22.47 -10.30 -6.27
C GLY A 81 -22.80 -10.16 -7.76
N ARG A 82 -21.80 -10.21 -8.66
CA ARG A 82 -22.01 -10.02 -10.11
C ARG A 82 -21.95 -11.38 -10.82
N LYS A 83 -23.08 -11.87 -11.34
CA LYS A 83 -23.07 -13.04 -12.22
C LYS A 83 -22.14 -12.77 -13.42
N PRO A 84 -21.28 -13.73 -13.82
CA PRO A 84 -20.42 -13.56 -14.98
C PRO A 84 -21.28 -13.44 -16.24
N ASP A 85 -21.04 -12.40 -17.02
CA ASP A 85 -21.62 -12.25 -18.35
C ASP A 85 -20.91 -13.23 -19.28
N PRO A 86 -21.62 -14.21 -19.88
CA PRO A 86 -21.02 -15.24 -20.72
C PRO A 86 -20.43 -14.70 -22.04
N SER A 87 -20.62 -13.42 -22.35
CA SER A 87 -20.14 -12.80 -23.60
C SER A 87 -18.76 -12.15 -23.53
N ARG A 88 -18.15 -12.04 -22.34
CA ARG A 88 -16.83 -11.38 -22.18
C ARG A 88 -15.68 -12.39 -22.13
N GLY A 89 -15.02 -12.59 -23.26
CA GLY A 89 -13.77 -13.34 -23.36
C GLY A 89 -12.63 -12.69 -22.56
N MET A 90 -11.71 -13.53 -22.08
CA MET A 90 -10.58 -13.24 -21.18
C MET A 90 -9.50 -12.27 -21.75
N CYS A 91 -9.64 -11.75 -22.98
CA CYS A 91 -8.53 -11.10 -23.69
C CYS A 91 -8.67 -9.58 -23.96
N ASP A 92 -9.75 -8.91 -23.56
CA ASP A 92 -9.88 -7.47 -23.81
C ASP A 92 -9.51 -6.65 -22.58
N SER A 93 -8.21 -6.43 -22.38
CA SER A 93 -7.67 -5.41 -21.49
C SER A 93 -6.27 -4.98 -21.95
N ASP A 94 -6.18 -4.40 -23.15
CA ASP A 94 -4.99 -3.64 -23.56
C ASP A 94 -5.29 -2.14 -23.38
N PRO A 95 -4.64 -1.43 -22.44
CA PRO A 95 -4.90 -0.02 -22.18
C PRO A 95 -4.02 0.82 -23.13
N GLY A 96 -4.40 0.91 -24.41
CA GLY A 96 -3.54 1.64 -25.34
C GLY A 96 -3.98 1.72 -26.79
N ARG A 97 -5.21 2.17 -27.09
CA ARG A 97 -5.50 2.74 -28.42
C ARG A 97 -6.66 3.73 -28.38
N LEU A 98 -6.34 5.02 -28.53
CA LEU A 98 -7.19 6.05 -29.13
C LEU A 98 -6.64 6.32 -30.54
N PRO A 99 -7.42 6.83 -31.49
CA PRO A 99 -8.78 6.48 -31.88
C PRO A 99 -8.83 5.31 -32.90
#